data_AF-A0AAC8TLA9-F1
#
_entry.id   AF-A0AAC8TLA9-F1
#
_cell.length_a   1.000
_cell.length_b   1.000
_cell.length_c   1.000
_cell.angle_alpha   90.00
_cell.angle_beta   90.00
_cell.angle_gamma   90.00
#
_symmetry.space_group_name_H-M   'P 1'
#
loop_
_entity.id
_entity.type
_entity.pdbx_description
1 polymer ?
#
loop_
_entity_poly.entity_id
_entity_poly.type
_entity_poly.pdbx_seq_one_letter_code
_entity_poly.pdbx_strand_id
1 'polypeptide(L)' 'MNNYILGKPANTRCVQLADDYKCKIFNSPLRPTVCASLQPSAGMCFSDRDAAMTFLINLEAATAP' A
#
# COMPACT_ATOMS: atom_id res chain seq x y z
N MET A 1 1.99 22.73 4.11
CA MET A 1 0.95 21.69 4.24
C MET A 1 1.27 20.57 3.25
N ASN A 2 1.81 19.45 3.72
CA ASN A 2 1.61 18.08 3.20
C ASN A 2 2.58 17.14 3.93
N ASN A 3 2.17 16.69 5.12
CA ASN A 3 2.88 15.76 5.99
C ASN A 3 2.78 14.29 5.55
N TYR A 4 2.58 14.01 4.26
CA TYR A 4 2.46 12.63 3.73
C TYR A 4 3.77 11.82 3.77
N ILE A 5 4.85 12.43 4.25
CA ILE A 5 6.13 11.76 4.51
C ILE A 5 6.00 10.74 5.67
N LEU A 6 4.93 10.79 6.48
CA LEU A 6 4.67 9.87 7.60
C LEU A 6 3.72 8.69 7.30
N GLY A 7 3.23 8.55 6.07
CA GLY A 7 2.27 7.49 5.70
C GLY A 7 1.03 8.05 5.01
N LYS A 8 0.13 7.15 4.62
CA LYS A 8 -1.15 7.48 3.98
C LYS A 8 -2.31 6.99 4.85
N PRO A 9 -3.48 7.65 4.82
CA PRO A 9 -4.69 7.07 5.39
C PRO A 9 -5.02 5.71 4.77
N ALA A 10 -5.76 4.90 5.53
CA ALA A 10 -6.38 3.67 5.01
C ALA A 10 -7.19 3.98 3.74
N ASN A 11 -7.23 3.01 2.84
CA ASN A 11 -7.95 3.06 1.58
C ASN A 11 -7.60 4.26 0.65
N THR A 12 -6.46 4.91 0.90
CA THR A 12 -5.97 6.01 0.07
C THR A 12 -4.90 5.51 -0.89
N ARG A 13 -4.95 5.92 -2.17
CA ARG A 13 -3.89 5.60 -3.15
C ARG A 13 -2.59 6.30 -2.79
N CYS A 14 -1.46 5.60 -2.84
CA CYS A 14 -0.15 6.22 -2.60
C CYS A 14 0.20 7.18 -3.75
N VAL A 15 0.61 8.40 -3.41
CA VAL A 15 1.07 9.42 -4.38
C VAL A 15 2.31 8.97 -5.17
N GLN A 16 3.13 8.09 -4.59
CA GLN A 16 4.31 7.54 -5.24
C GLN A 16 4.01 6.36 -6.17
N LEU A 17 2.74 5.98 -6.34
CA LEU A 17 2.35 4.90 -7.24
C LEU A 17 2.20 5.44 -8.67
N ALA A 18 2.98 4.88 -9.60
CA ALA A 18 2.83 5.13 -11.03
C ALA A 18 1.57 4.45 -11.59
N ASP A 19 1.23 4.74 -12.85
CA ASP A 19 0.02 4.21 -13.49
C ASP A 19 0.09 2.69 -13.72
N ASP A 20 1.31 2.14 -13.80
CA ASP A 20 1.59 0.71 -13.88
C ASP A 20 1.69 0.03 -12.50
N TYR A 21 1.28 0.73 -11.42
CA TYR A 21 1.31 0.25 -10.04
C TYR A 21 2.71 -0.01 -9.46
N LYS A 22 3.78 0.51 -10.09
CA LYS A 22 5.13 0.48 -9.50
C LYS A 22 5.37 1.69 -8.59
N CYS A 23 6.15 1.49 -7.53
CA CYS A 23 6.56 2.56 -6.64
C CYS A 23 7.69 3.39 -7.27
N LYS A 24 7.45 4.69 -7.49
CA LYS A 24 8.43 5.63 -8.07
C LYS A 24 9.70 5.78 -7.22
N ILE A 25 9.62 5.46 -5.94
CA ILE A 25 10.72 5.62 -4.97
C ILE A 25 11.18 4.27 -4.38
N PHE A 26 11.01 3.15 -5.10
CA PHE A 26 11.24 1.80 -4.56
C PHE A 26 12.62 1.59 -3.89
N ASN A 27 13.69 2.15 -4.49
CA ASN A 27 15.07 2.08 -3.99
C ASN A 27 15.52 3.34 -3.24
N SER A 28 14.62 4.31 -3.02
CA SER A 28 14.96 5.56 -2.35
C SER A 28 14.95 5.38 -0.84
N PRO A 29 15.86 6.04 -0.09
CA PRO A 29 15.75 6.12 1.37
C PRO A 29 14.47 6.82 1.83
N LEU A 30 13.75 7.52 0.94
CA LEU A 30 12.46 8.14 1.23
C LEU A 30 11.28 7.16 1.20
N ARG A 31 11.49 5.88 0.83
CA ARG A 31 10.43 4.86 0.86
C ARG A 31 10.03 4.60 2.31
N PRO A 32 8.75 4.74 2.69
CA PRO A 32 8.31 4.51 4.06
C PRO A 32 8.67 3.09 4.54
N THR A 33 9.15 2.96 5.78
CA THR A 33 9.60 1.68 6.37
C THR A 33 8.52 0.60 6.26
N VAL A 34 7.26 0.94 6.57
CA VAL A 34 6.13 -0.01 6.45
C VAL A 34 5.99 -0.56 5.02
N CYS A 35 6.20 0.26 3.99
CA CYS A 35 6.14 -0.19 2.60
C CYS A 35 7.34 -1.06 2.21
N ALA A 36 8.49 -0.94 2.89
CA ALA A 36 9.66 -1.79 2.68
C ALA A 36 9.56 -3.11 3.47
N SER A 37 8.92 -3.09 4.63
CA SER A 37 8.71 -4.26 5.50
C SER A 37 7.55 -5.15 5.06
N LEU A 38 6.55 -4.60 4.36
CA LEU A 38 5.40 -5.38 3.89
C LEU A 38 5.81 -6.35 2.77
N GLN A 39 5.78 -7.64 3.07
CA GLN A 39 6.02 -8.71 2.10
C GLN A 39 4.67 -9.19 1.52
N PRO A 40 4.42 -9.01 0.21
CA PRO A 40 3.20 -9.54 -0.41
C PRO A 40 3.23 -11.08 -0.38
N SER A 41 2.06 -11.68 -0.18
CA SER A 41 1.87 -13.13 -0.27
C SER A 41 0.75 -13.47 -1.24
N ALA A 42 0.71 -14.73 -1.71
CA ALA A 42 -0.36 -15.20 -2.59
C ALA A 42 -1.75 -15.02 -1.96
N GLY A 43 -1.87 -15.19 -0.63
CA GLY A 43 -3.12 -14.97 0.09
C GLY A 43 -3.55 -13.51 0.23
N MET A 44 -2.65 -12.55 -0.07
CA MET A 44 -2.99 -11.13 -0.16
C MET A 44 -3.30 -10.70 -1.59
N CYS A 45 -2.57 -11.24 -2.57
CA CYS A 45 -2.64 -10.83 -3.97
C CYS A 45 -3.74 -11.56 -4.76
N PHE A 46 -4.16 -12.75 -4.34
CA PHE A 46 -5.14 -13.58 -5.05
C PHE A 46 -4.80 -13.76 -6.55
N SER A 47 -5.81 -13.96 -7.39
CA SER A 47 -5.69 -14.13 -8.85
C SER A 47 -5.76 -12.81 -9.63
N ASP A 48 -6.34 -11.77 -9.03
CA ASP A 48 -6.61 -10.51 -9.70
C ASP A 48 -6.65 -9.34 -8.72
N ARG A 49 -6.57 -8.14 -9.31
CA ARG A 49 -6.48 -6.89 -8.57
C ARG A 49 -7.71 -6.63 -7.70
N ASP A 50 -8.91 -6.96 -8.17
CA ASP A 50 -10.14 -6.60 -7.47
C ASP A 50 -10.34 -7.50 -6.24
N ALA A 51 -9.97 -8.77 -6.34
CA ALA A 51 -9.88 -9.68 -5.21
C ALA A 51 -8.85 -9.19 -4.17
N ALA A 52 -7.65 -8.80 -4.61
CA ALA A 52 -6.62 -8.24 -3.72
C ALA A 52 -7.09 -6.97 -3.01
N MET A 53 -7.73 -6.06 -3.73
CA MET A 53 -8.25 -4.81 -3.15
C MET A 53 -9.37 -5.07 -2.15
N THR A 54 -10.28 -6.00 -2.43
CA THR A 54 -11.35 -6.41 -1.50
C THR A 54 -10.76 -6.94 -0.20
N PHE A 55 -9.74 -7.81 -0.30
CA PHE A 55 -9.03 -8.31 0.88
C PHE A 55 -8.37 -7.18 1.68
N LEU A 56 -7.65 -6.26 1.03
CA LEU A 56 -6.98 -5.15 1.72
C LEU A 56 -7.98 -4.22 2.43
N ILE A 57 -9.13 -3.92 1.82
CA ILE A 57 -10.19 -3.11 2.45
C ILE A 57 -10.74 -3.81 3.69
N ASN A 58 -11.02 -5.11 3.60
CA ASN A 58 -11.50 -5.89 4.73
C ASN A 58 -10.47 -5.94 5.86
N LEU A 59 -9.19 -6.09 5.51
CA LEU A 59 -8.09 -6.09 6.48
C LEU A 59 -7.98 -4.75 7.19
N GLU A 60 -8.00 -3.63 6.46
CA GLU A 60 -7.98 -2.28 7.05
C GLU A 60 -9.15 -2.07 8.04
N ALA A 61 -10.35 -2.53 7.69
CA ALA A 61 -11.52 -2.45 8.58
C ALA A 61 -11.38 -3.33 9.82
N ALA A 62 -10.86 -4.55 9.67
CA ALA A 62 -10.67 -5.50 10.76
C ALA A 62 -9.57 -5.05 11.76
N THR A 63 -8.62 -4.24 11.29
CA THR A 63 -7.51 -3.72 12.12
C THR A 63 -7.66 -2.23 12.47
N ALA A 64 -8.84 -1.66 12.26
CA ALA A 64 -9.11 -0.27 12.65
C ALA A 64 -9.02 -0.13 14.19
N PRO A 65 -8.36 0.93 14.70
CA PRO A 65 -8.20 1.17 16.13
C PRO A 65 -9.51 1.55 16.83
#